data_AF-A0A6J3J518-F1
#
_entry.id   AF-A0A6J3J518-F1
#
_cell.length_a   1.000
_cell.length_b   1.000
_cell.length_c   1.000
_cell.angle_alpha   90.00
_cell.angle_beta   90.00
_cell.angle_gamma   90.00
#
_symmetry.space_group_name_H-M   'P 1'
#
loop_
_entity.id
_entity.type
_entity.pdbx_description
1 polymer ?
#
loop_
_entity_poly.entity_id
_entity_poly.type
_entity_poly.pdbx_seq_one_letter_code
_entity_poly.pdbx_strand_id
1 'polypeptide(L)'
;MDPRKANELRAFVKMCRQDPSILHTEEMHFLSEWVESMGGKIPPATQKAKSEKNTKEEKPDSKKVEEDLKADEPSSEESDLEIDNEGVIEPDTDTPQEMGDENAKITEEMIDQANDKKVVAIEALNDGELQKAIDLFTDAIKLNPRLAILYAKMASVFVKLQKPNAAI
;
A
#
# COMPACT_ATOMS: atom_id res chain seq x y z
N MET A 1 23.04 4.86 -10.51
CA MET A 1 21.56 4.85 -10.58
C MET A 1 21.10 3.40 -10.57
N ASP A 2 20.04 3.04 -9.83
CA ASP A 2 19.47 1.68 -9.84
C ASP A 2 18.98 1.35 -11.27
N PRO A 3 19.31 0.18 -11.85
CA PRO A 3 18.85 -0.22 -13.18
C PRO A 3 17.32 -0.19 -13.37
N ARG A 4 16.55 -0.49 -12.32
CA ARG A 4 15.07 -0.45 -12.36
C ARG A 4 14.57 0.97 -12.52
N LYS A 5 15.10 1.89 -11.72
CA LYS A 5 14.79 3.33 -11.80
C LYS A 5 15.16 3.95 -13.16
N ALA A 6 16.25 3.47 -13.77
CA ALA A 6 16.63 3.89 -15.12
C ALA A 6 15.63 3.41 -16.18
N ASN A 7 15.07 2.21 -16.02
CA ASN A 7 14.06 1.68 -16.93
C ASN A 7 12.70 2.39 -16.77
N GLU A 8 12.29 2.68 -15.54
CA GLU A 8 11.09 3.50 -15.26
C GLU A 8 11.20 4.89 -15.90
N LEU A 9 12.35 5.55 -15.73
CA LEU A 9 12.59 6.85 -16.37
C LEU A 9 12.54 6.77 -17.90
N ARG A 10 13.08 5.72 -18.51
CA ARG A 10 12.99 5.52 -19.97
C ARG A 10 11.55 5.33 -20.44
N ALA A 11 10.74 4.57 -19.70
CA ALA A 11 9.33 4.38 -20.00
C ALA A 11 8.58 5.73 -19.93
N PHE A 12 8.82 6.51 -18.89
CA PHE A 12 8.24 7.84 -18.74
C PHE A 12 8.64 8.78 -19.89
N VAL A 13 9.92 8.83 -20.25
CA VAL A 13 10.39 9.63 -21.39
C VAL A 13 9.73 9.21 -22.71
N LYS A 14 9.47 7.91 -22.91
CA LYS A 14 8.73 7.41 -24.07
C LYS A 14 7.29 7.92 -24.06
N MET A 15 6.64 7.97 -22.90
CA MET A 15 5.29 8.50 -22.72
C MET A 15 5.22 10.01 -23.04
N CYS A 16 6.15 10.83 -22.54
CA CYS A 16 6.19 12.27 -22.86
C CYS A 16 6.41 12.55 -24.36
N ARG A 17 7.05 11.63 -25.10
CA ARG A 17 7.20 11.73 -26.56
C ARG A 17 5.91 11.42 -27.31
N GLN A 18 5.06 10.55 -26.75
CA GLN A 18 3.78 10.18 -27.32
C GLN A 18 2.71 11.23 -27.00
N ASP A 19 2.70 11.75 -25.78
CA ASP A 19 1.84 12.84 -25.36
C ASP A 19 2.62 13.92 -24.59
N PRO A 20 2.96 15.04 -25.25
CA PRO A 20 3.61 16.18 -24.61
C PRO A 20 2.74 16.90 -23.57
N SER A 21 1.43 16.68 -23.57
CA SER A 21 0.48 17.36 -22.66
C SER A 21 0.73 17.02 -21.18
N ILE A 22 1.33 15.85 -20.92
CA ILE A 22 1.68 15.38 -19.58
C ILE A 22 2.64 16.33 -18.86
N LEU A 23 3.54 17.00 -19.61
CA LEU A 23 4.47 17.98 -19.07
C LEU A 23 3.79 19.29 -18.62
N HIS A 24 2.52 19.50 -19.00
CA HIS A 24 1.73 20.68 -18.63
C HIS A 24 0.80 20.44 -17.43
N THR A 25 0.89 19.27 -16.79
CA THR A 25 0.13 18.96 -15.56
C THR A 25 0.77 19.64 -14.34
N GLU A 26 -0.05 19.98 -13.33
CA GLU A 26 0.41 20.65 -12.10
C GLU A 26 1.49 19.83 -11.37
N GLU A 27 1.39 18.50 -11.40
CA GLU A 27 2.34 17.59 -10.76
C GLU A 27 3.70 17.51 -11.49
N MET A 28 3.74 17.80 -12.80
CA MET A 28 4.94 17.69 -13.64
C MET A 28 5.63 19.05 -13.90
N HIS A 29 5.13 20.13 -13.28
CA HIS A 29 5.68 21.47 -13.46
C HIS A 29 7.17 21.56 -13.09
N PHE A 30 7.59 20.89 -12.02
CA PHE A 30 9.00 20.86 -11.59
C PHE A 30 9.94 20.30 -12.68
N LEU A 31 9.45 19.31 -13.46
CA LEU A 31 10.23 18.69 -14.52
C LEU A 31 10.33 19.63 -15.71
N SER A 32 9.25 20.34 -16.01
CA SER A 32 9.21 21.36 -17.06
C SER A 32 10.19 22.50 -16.78
N GLU A 33 10.19 23.05 -15.56
CA GLU A 33 11.19 24.05 -15.13
C GLU A 33 12.63 23.53 -15.24
N TRP A 34 12.86 22.28 -14.85
CA TRP A 34 14.19 21.68 -14.95
C TRP A 34 14.65 21.52 -16.41
N VAL A 35 13.76 21.12 -17.31
CA VAL A 35 14.05 21.02 -18.74
C VAL A 35 14.37 22.39 -19.35
N GLU A 36 13.60 23.42 -18.99
CA GLU A 36 13.84 24.80 -19.45
C GLU A 36 15.14 25.38 -18.89
N SER A 37 15.48 25.08 -17.63
CA SER A 37 16.76 25.47 -17.01
C SER A 37 17.98 24.91 -17.77
N MET A 38 17.84 23.74 -18.39
CA MET A 38 18.87 23.14 -19.26
C MET A 38 18.81 23.65 -20.71
N GLY A 39 17.96 24.63 -21.02
CA GLY A 39 17.77 25.18 -22.35
C GLY A 39 16.89 24.33 -23.28
N GLY A 40 16.19 23.33 -22.74
CA GLY A 40 15.21 22.55 -23.48
C GLY A 40 13.95 23.36 -23.76
N LYS A 41 13.29 23.11 -24.90
CA LYS A 41 11.98 23.70 -25.23
C LYS A 41 10.89 22.66 -25.12
N ILE A 42 9.82 22.99 -24.39
CA ILE A 42 8.66 22.12 -24.21
C ILE A 42 7.63 22.45 -25.29
N PRO A 43 7.13 21.46 -26.05
CA PRO A 43 6.06 21.68 -27.02
C PRO A 43 4.79 22.23 -26.32
N PRO A 44 4.03 23.14 -26.96
CA PRO A 44 2.80 23.66 -26.38
C PRO A 44 1.77 22.55 -26.16
N ALA A 45 1.02 22.62 -25.05
CA ALA A 45 -0.04 21.68 -24.74
C ALA A 45 -1.03 21.60 -25.92
N THR A 46 -1.27 20.41 -26.44
CA THR A 46 -2.27 20.25 -27.50
C THR A 46 -3.62 20.38 -26.82
N GLN A 47 -4.33 21.48 -27.05
CA GLN A 47 -5.63 21.73 -26.43
C GLN A 47 -6.65 20.68 -26.88
N LYS A 48 -6.80 19.60 -26.11
CA LYS A 48 -8.08 18.91 -25.98
C LYS A 48 -8.72 19.39 -24.68
N ALA A 49 -9.68 20.31 -24.85
CA ALA A 49 -10.69 20.76 -23.90
C ALA A 49 -10.24 21.04 -22.44
N LYS A 50 -10.06 22.33 -22.14
CA LYS A 50 -10.14 22.89 -20.79
C LYS A 50 -11.47 22.53 -20.11
N SER A 51 -11.44 22.20 -18.82
CA SER A 51 -12.17 23.02 -17.84
C SER A 51 -11.61 22.85 -16.43
N GLU A 52 -11.40 23.99 -15.79
CA GLU A 52 -10.81 24.18 -14.47
C GLU A 52 -11.81 23.96 -13.31
N LYS A 53 -11.21 23.98 -12.13
CA LYS A 53 -11.65 23.65 -10.77
C LYS A 53 -12.55 24.70 -10.07
N ASN A 54 -13.39 24.19 -9.15
CA ASN A 54 -13.98 24.75 -7.90
C ASN A 54 -15.25 25.66 -7.88
N THR A 55 -16.31 25.08 -7.29
CA THR A 55 -17.12 25.48 -6.10
C THR A 55 -17.81 26.87 -6.01
N LYS A 56 -19.16 26.93 -6.00
CA LYS A 56 -20.05 27.07 -4.80
C LYS A 56 -21.57 27.26 -5.15
N GLU A 57 -22.42 26.56 -4.39
CA GLU A 57 -23.81 26.83 -3.92
C GLU A 57 -25.04 27.11 -4.85
N GLU A 58 -26.08 26.29 -4.59
CA GLU A 58 -27.55 26.51 -4.59
C GLU A 58 -28.37 26.81 -5.88
N LYS A 59 -28.99 25.73 -6.42
CA LYS A 59 -30.45 25.42 -6.56
C LYS A 59 -31.44 26.40 -7.30
N PRO A 60 -32.60 25.91 -7.79
CA PRO A 60 -32.81 25.29 -9.11
C PRO A 60 -33.94 25.97 -9.94
N ASP A 61 -34.04 25.73 -11.26
CA ASP A 61 -35.33 25.44 -11.94
C ASP A 61 -35.17 25.02 -13.42
N SER A 62 -35.87 23.95 -13.78
CA SER A 62 -36.59 23.70 -15.06
C SER A 62 -35.92 23.86 -16.43
N LYS A 63 -35.69 22.72 -17.12
CA LYS A 63 -36.53 22.15 -18.21
C LYS A 63 -35.72 21.31 -19.22
N LYS A 64 -35.93 19.99 -19.13
CA LYS A 64 -36.09 18.95 -20.18
C LYS A 64 -35.89 19.37 -21.64
N VAL A 65 -34.92 18.77 -22.34
CA VAL A 65 -35.06 18.15 -23.69
C VAL A 65 -34.04 17.01 -23.82
N GLU A 66 -34.52 15.84 -24.24
CA GLU A 66 -33.79 14.64 -24.61
C GLU A 66 -33.08 14.80 -25.96
N GLU A 67 -31.84 14.33 -26.13
CA GLU A 67 -31.43 13.68 -27.38
C GLU A 67 -30.13 12.85 -27.20
N ASP A 68 -30.34 11.54 -27.20
CA ASP A 68 -29.54 10.48 -27.81
C ASP A 68 -28.12 10.83 -28.28
N LEU A 69 -27.10 10.41 -27.51
CA LEU A 69 -25.79 10.05 -28.04
C LEU A 69 -25.23 8.88 -27.22
N LYS A 70 -25.56 7.66 -27.66
CA LYS A 70 -24.68 6.50 -27.44
C LYS A 70 -23.35 6.80 -28.13
N ALA A 71 -22.39 7.31 -27.38
CA ALA A 71 -20.99 7.22 -27.74
C ALA A 71 -20.44 5.99 -27.01
N ASP A 72 -20.19 4.92 -27.78
CA ASP A 72 -19.28 3.85 -27.40
C ASP A 72 -18.05 4.46 -26.75
N GLU A 73 -17.88 4.24 -25.44
CA GLU A 73 -16.59 4.41 -24.82
C GLU A 73 -15.62 3.48 -25.57
N PRO A 74 -14.45 3.96 -26.02
CA PRO A 74 -13.38 3.05 -26.34
C PRO A 74 -13.04 2.37 -25.02
N SER A 75 -13.57 1.16 -24.81
CA SER A 75 -13.06 0.22 -23.83
C SER A 75 -11.56 0.16 -24.06
N SER A 76 -10.81 0.89 -23.23
CA SER A 76 -9.36 0.79 -23.17
C SER A 76 -9.09 -0.70 -23.12
N GLU A 77 -8.40 -1.24 -24.13
CA GLU A 77 -7.75 -2.54 -24.01
C GLU A 77 -6.68 -2.36 -22.92
N GLU A 78 -7.11 -2.28 -21.66
CA GLU A 78 -6.29 -2.60 -20.51
C GLU A 78 -5.69 -3.94 -20.87
N SER A 79 -4.38 -3.94 -21.13
CA SER A 79 -3.66 -5.15 -21.45
C SER A 79 -3.96 -6.15 -20.35
N ASP A 80 -4.65 -7.24 -20.69
CA ASP A 80 -4.89 -8.40 -19.84
C ASP A 80 -3.52 -9.06 -19.58
N LEU A 81 -2.73 -8.41 -18.72
CA LEU A 81 -1.47 -8.92 -18.25
C LEU A 81 -1.82 -10.03 -17.29
N GLU A 82 -1.57 -11.27 -17.72
CA GLU A 82 -1.67 -12.45 -16.86
C GLU A 82 -0.73 -12.24 -15.66
N ILE A 83 -1.30 -11.85 -14.51
CA ILE A 83 -0.56 -11.75 -13.26
C ILE A 83 -0.28 -13.18 -12.82
N ASP A 84 1.00 -13.50 -12.67
CA ASP A 84 1.41 -14.76 -12.08
C ASP A 84 0.93 -14.83 -10.63
N ASN A 85 0.04 -15.78 -10.36
CA ASN A 85 -0.52 -16.03 -9.04
C ASN A 85 0.22 -17.17 -8.31
N GLU A 86 1.39 -17.59 -8.78
CA GLU A 86 2.21 -18.57 -8.08
C GLU A 86 2.55 -18.08 -6.66
N GLY A 87 2.21 -18.89 -5.66
CA GLY A 87 2.43 -18.58 -4.24
C GLY A 87 1.36 -17.69 -3.59
N VAL A 88 0.32 -17.26 -4.31
CA VAL A 88 -0.85 -16.62 -3.71
C VAL A 88 -1.64 -17.67 -2.92
N ILE A 89 -1.94 -17.34 -1.67
CA ILE A 89 -2.69 -18.20 -0.76
C ILE A 89 -4.03 -17.55 -0.40
N GLU A 90 -5.00 -18.38 -0.03
CA GLU A 90 -6.28 -17.90 0.47
C GLU A 90 -6.10 -17.16 1.81
N PRO A 91 -6.92 -16.13 2.08
CA PRO A 91 -6.93 -15.45 3.37
C PRO A 91 -7.38 -16.40 4.49
N ASP A 92 -6.78 -16.29 5.67
CA ASP A 92 -7.27 -16.99 6.86
C ASP A 92 -8.57 -16.36 7.38
N THR A 93 -9.49 -17.19 7.85
CA THR A 93 -10.82 -16.80 8.38
C THR A 93 -10.94 -17.00 9.89
N ASP A 94 -9.80 -17.08 10.58
CA ASP A 94 -9.75 -17.32 12.01
C ASP A 94 -10.23 -16.11 12.81
N THR A 95 -10.60 -16.34 14.06
CA THR A 95 -10.90 -15.25 14.99
C THR A 95 -9.67 -14.39 15.24
N PRO A 96 -9.82 -13.06 15.41
CA PRO A 96 -8.71 -12.17 15.74
C PRO A 96 -7.90 -12.67 16.95
N GLN A 97 -6.59 -12.52 16.86
CA GLN A 97 -5.65 -12.92 17.92
C GLN A 97 -5.81 -12.03 19.16
N GLU A 98 -5.46 -12.56 20.33
CA GLU A 98 -5.48 -11.79 21.58
C GLU A 98 -4.25 -10.88 21.67
N MET A 99 -4.46 -9.57 21.80
CA MET A 99 -3.40 -8.55 21.67
C MET A 99 -3.01 -7.85 22.99
N GLY A 100 -3.51 -8.35 24.13
CA GLY A 100 -3.32 -7.71 25.43
C GLY A 100 -4.08 -6.39 25.57
N ASP A 101 -3.86 -5.68 26.68
CA ASP A 101 -4.42 -4.35 26.93
C ASP A 101 -3.32 -3.28 26.83
N GLU A 102 -3.35 -2.47 25.77
CA GLU A 102 -2.37 -1.40 25.51
C GLU A 102 -2.27 -0.37 26.65
N ASN A 103 -3.34 -0.21 27.44
CA ASN A 103 -3.41 0.75 28.54
C ASN A 103 -2.99 0.15 29.89
N ALA A 104 -2.72 -1.16 29.96
CA ALA A 104 -2.33 -1.82 31.19
C ALA A 104 -1.05 -1.21 31.78
N LYS A 105 -0.99 -1.17 33.12
CA LYS A 105 0.22 -0.77 33.84
C LYS A 105 1.22 -1.91 33.77
N ILE A 106 2.36 -1.65 33.13
CA ILE A 106 3.45 -2.61 32.99
C ILE A 106 4.44 -2.39 34.14
N THR A 107 4.65 -3.40 34.98
CA THR A 107 5.65 -3.38 36.05
C THR A 107 6.98 -3.99 35.58
N GLU A 108 8.06 -3.74 36.33
CA GLU A 108 9.38 -4.31 36.02
C GLU A 108 9.37 -5.85 36.03
N GLU A 109 8.68 -6.46 37.00
CA GLU A 109 8.48 -7.92 37.05
C GLU A 109 7.76 -8.46 35.80
N MET A 110 6.74 -7.75 35.30
CA MET A 110 6.05 -8.15 34.07
C MET A 110 6.95 -8.03 32.84
N ILE A 111 7.87 -7.07 32.82
CA ILE A 111 8.86 -6.92 31.74
C ILE A 111 9.81 -8.11 31.72
N ASP A 112 10.32 -8.51 32.87
CA ASP A 112 11.23 -9.66 32.99
C ASP A 112 10.53 -10.95 32.57
N GLN A 113 9.32 -11.20 33.08
CA GLN A 113 8.51 -12.36 32.69
C GLN A 113 8.19 -12.38 31.19
N ALA A 114 7.85 -11.23 30.60
CA ALA A 114 7.61 -11.13 29.15
C ALA A 114 8.89 -11.43 28.35
N ASN A 115 10.05 -11.01 28.83
CA ASN A 115 11.33 -11.29 28.19
C ASN A 115 11.70 -12.77 28.27
N ASP A 116 11.48 -13.42 29.41
CA ASP A 116 11.71 -14.86 29.58
C ASP A 116 10.82 -15.65 28.62
N LYS A 117 9.52 -15.33 28.56
CA LYS A 117 8.59 -15.98 27.63
C LYS A 117 8.98 -15.75 26.17
N LYS A 118 9.46 -14.56 25.82
CA LYS A 118 9.98 -14.26 24.47
C LYS A 118 11.15 -15.18 24.09
N VAL A 119 12.07 -15.46 25.02
CA VAL A 119 13.21 -16.36 24.76
C VAL A 119 12.69 -17.76 24.46
N VAL A 120 11.82 -18.31 25.32
CA VAL A 120 11.23 -19.64 25.13
C VAL A 120 10.38 -19.73 23.85
N ALA A 121 9.66 -18.65 23.50
CA ALA A 121 8.90 -18.58 22.25
C ALA A 121 9.79 -18.64 21.00
N ILE A 122 10.96 -17.99 21.05
CA ILE A 122 11.94 -18.03 19.96
C ILE A 122 12.55 -19.43 19.83
N GLU A 123 12.84 -20.10 20.95
CA GLU A 123 13.32 -21.48 20.95
C GLU A 123 12.28 -22.41 20.30
N ALA A 124 11.01 -22.34 20.75
CA ALA A 124 9.91 -23.11 20.15
C ALA A 124 9.75 -22.82 18.65
N LEU A 125 9.92 -21.57 18.22
CA LEU A 125 9.89 -21.19 16.80
C LEU A 125 11.04 -21.82 16.00
N ASN A 126 12.24 -21.91 16.59
CA ASN A 126 13.40 -22.53 15.96
C ASN A 126 13.24 -24.05 15.86
N ASP A 127 12.61 -24.67 16.86
CA ASP A 127 12.31 -26.10 16.88
C ASP A 127 11.11 -26.48 15.99
N GLY A 128 10.43 -25.49 15.40
CA GLY A 128 9.28 -25.70 14.51
C GLY A 128 7.96 -25.93 15.25
N GLU A 129 7.92 -25.74 16.57
CA GLU A 129 6.72 -25.84 17.41
C GLU A 129 5.87 -24.55 17.27
N LEU A 130 5.35 -24.29 16.07
CA LEU A 130 4.73 -23.01 15.70
C LEU A 130 3.55 -22.60 16.59
N GLN A 131 2.65 -23.53 16.92
CA GLN A 131 1.49 -23.21 17.77
C GLN A 131 1.92 -22.83 19.20
N LYS A 132 2.87 -23.57 19.76
CA LYS A 132 3.42 -23.25 21.09
C LYS A 132 4.16 -21.91 21.09
N ALA A 133 4.87 -21.59 20.00
CA ALA A 133 5.50 -20.29 19.85
C ALA A 133 4.46 -19.15 19.85
N ILE A 134 3.31 -19.33 19.17
CA ILE A 134 2.19 -18.38 19.23
C ILE A 134 1.71 -18.22 20.67
N ASP A 135 1.37 -19.33 21.35
CA ASP A 135 0.82 -19.28 22.70
C ASP A 135 1.77 -18.52 23.66
N LEU A 136 3.08 -18.78 23.57
CA LEU A 136 4.11 -18.09 24.36
C LEU A 136 4.27 -16.61 23.99
N PHE A 137 4.19 -16.25 22.71
CA PHE A 137 4.21 -14.84 22.28
C PHE A 137 2.95 -14.11 22.73
N THR A 138 1.77 -14.71 22.62
CA THR A 138 0.50 -14.16 23.12
C THR A 138 0.61 -13.90 24.62
N ASP A 139 1.11 -14.87 25.38
CA ASP A 139 1.35 -14.73 26.81
C ASP A 139 2.35 -13.60 27.15
N ALA A 140 3.42 -13.45 26.37
CA ALA A 140 4.38 -12.36 26.54
C ALA A 140 3.74 -10.99 26.22
N ILE A 141 2.87 -10.93 25.21
CA ILE A 141 2.13 -9.72 24.82
C ILE A 141 1.14 -9.31 25.92
N LYS A 142 0.43 -10.25 26.55
CA LYS A 142 -0.44 -9.94 27.69
C LYS A 142 0.32 -9.31 28.87
N LEU A 143 1.58 -9.70 29.06
CA LEU A 143 2.45 -9.14 30.11
C LEU A 143 3.06 -7.79 29.71
N ASN A 144 3.45 -7.63 28.45
CA ASN A 144 4.04 -6.39 27.95
C ASN A 144 3.55 -6.06 26.53
N PRO A 145 2.34 -5.48 26.40
CA PRO A 145 1.74 -5.17 25.10
C PRO A 145 2.41 -3.99 24.40
N ARG A 146 3.41 -3.34 25.01
CA ARG A 146 4.13 -2.21 24.42
C ARG A 146 5.46 -2.63 23.79
N LEU A 147 5.80 -3.93 23.84
CA LEU A 147 7.04 -4.44 23.29
C LEU A 147 6.85 -4.89 21.83
N ALA A 148 7.08 -3.97 20.89
CA ALA A 148 6.86 -4.15 19.45
C ALA A 148 7.48 -5.43 18.85
N ILE A 149 8.66 -5.86 19.33
CA ILE A 149 9.35 -7.05 18.83
C ILE A 149 8.56 -8.35 19.08
N LEU A 150 7.68 -8.41 20.08
CA LEU A 150 6.82 -9.57 20.31
C LEU A 150 5.86 -9.76 19.15
N TYR A 151 5.19 -8.70 18.71
CA TYR A 151 4.26 -8.70 17.59
C TYR A 151 4.96 -9.08 16.28
N ALA A 152 6.12 -8.47 15.98
CA ALA A 152 6.87 -8.78 14.77
C ALA A 152 7.31 -10.26 14.71
N LYS A 153 7.73 -10.82 15.85
CA LYS A 153 8.11 -12.24 15.92
C LYS A 153 6.90 -13.15 15.80
N MET A 154 5.78 -12.82 16.46
CA MET A 154 4.53 -13.57 16.35
C MET A 154 4.00 -13.57 14.90
N ALA A 155 4.03 -12.41 14.22
CA ALA A 155 3.68 -12.30 12.80
C ALA A 155 4.54 -13.21 11.92
N SER A 156 5.84 -13.35 12.21
CA SER A 156 6.70 -14.29 11.48
C SER A 156 6.27 -15.75 11.64
N VAL A 157 5.66 -16.11 12.78
CA VAL A 157 5.08 -17.44 13.00
C VAL A 157 3.82 -17.61 12.16
N PHE A 158 2.95 -16.60 12.11
CA PHE A 158 1.74 -16.64 11.27
C PHE A 158 2.04 -16.73 9.78
N VAL A 159 3.09 -16.06 9.29
CA VAL A 159 3.56 -16.22 7.91
C VAL A 159 3.98 -17.67 7.64
N LYS A 160 4.70 -18.32 8.55
CA LYS A 160 5.07 -19.74 8.41
C LYS A 160 3.86 -20.68 8.44
N LEU A 161 2.79 -20.29 9.13
CA LEU A 161 1.51 -21.01 9.17
C LEU A 161 0.57 -20.67 8.01
N GLN A 162 1.00 -19.82 7.07
CA GLN A 162 0.15 -19.35 5.96
C GLN A 162 -1.14 -18.67 6.45
N LYS A 163 -1.05 -17.89 7.54
CA LYS A 163 -2.15 -17.07 8.08
C LYS A 163 -1.85 -15.58 7.90
N PRO A 164 -2.01 -15.04 6.68
CA PRO A 164 -1.58 -13.68 6.36
C PRO A 164 -2.37 -12.60 7.12
N ASN A 165 -3.68 -12.77 7.34
CA ASN A 165 -4.51 -11.79 8.04
C ASN A 165 -4.14 -11.70 9.52
N ALA A 166 -3.84 -12.82 10.18
CA ALA A 166 -3.34 -12.82 11.55
C ALA A 166 -1.95 -12.19 11.70
N ALA A 167 -1.15 -12.13 10.62
CA ALA A 167 0.18 -11.52 10.63
C ALA A 167 0.16 -9.99 10.41
N ILE A 168 -0.94 -9.45 9.87
CA ILE A 168 -1.16 -8.03 9.56
C ILE A 168 -1.74 -7.31 10.77
#